data_AF-A0A6A7LLP9-F1
#
_entry.id   AF-A0A6A7LLP9-F1
#
_cell.length_a   1.000
_cell.length_b   1.000
_cell.length_c   1.000
_cell.angle_alpha   90.00
_cell.angle_beta   90.00
_cell.angle_gamma   90.00
#
_symmetry.space_group_name_H-M   'P 1'
#
loop_
_entity.id
_entity.type
_entity.pdbx_description
1 polymer ?
#
loop_
_entity_poly.entity_id
_entity_poly.type
_entity_poly.pdbx_seq_one_letter_code
_entity_poly.pdbx_strand_id
1 'polypeptide(L)'
;MAQVLTDVTRVHLGTADTGPVDRPWDQLLTLAIGGMSGSGKTTVGASIALQSLAAGHRVVLCDPHSADEQSLAAKLAPAHPMLWRPVATTEGEIHAAVTAVERVLRDRAEGRDTDRSPVTLMVDELSKTMRGPLAATIAALLEGVAQEGRKLSVRAVLLGQRWS
;
A
#
# COMPACT_ATOMS: atom_id res chain seq x y z
N MET A 1 7.33 -4.52 -30.48
CA MET A 1 6.63 -3.49 -29.68
C MET A 1 7.39 -3.30 -28.39
N ALA A 2 7.59 -2.04 -28.01
CA ALA A 2 8.69 -1.50 -27.24
C ALA A 2 8.92 -2.11 -25.85
N GLN A 3 10.20 -2.19 -25.45
CA GLN A 3 10.66 -2.39 -24.08
C GLN A 3 10.01 -1.33 -23.16
N VAL A 4 8.92 -1.69 -22.49
CA VAL A 4 8.62 -1.10 -21.18
C VAL A 4 9.53 -1.83 -20.20
N LEU A 5 10.81 -1.44 -20.20
CA LEU A 5 11.62 -1.64 -19.00
C LEU A 5 10.96 -0.74 -17.97
N THR A 6 10.20 -1.32 -17.06
CA THR A 6 9.71 -0.64 -15.85
C THR A 6 10.96 -0.09 -15.17
N ASP A 7 11.13 1.22 -15.24
CA ASP A 7 12.06 1.91 -14.37
C ASP A 7 11.56 1.67 -12.93
N VAL A 8 12.12 0.65 -12.29
CA VAL A 8 11.72 0.21 -10.94
C VAL A 8 12.02 1.27 -9.87
N THR A 9 12.71 2.36 -10.24
CA THR A 9 12.90 3.53 -9.36
C THR A 9 11.66 4.42 -9.31
N ARG A 10 10.69 4.18 -10.19
CA ARG A 10 9.44 4.95 -10.33
C ARG A 10 8.23 4.03 -10.25
N VAL A 11 7.10 4.67 -9.98
CA VAL A 11 5.77 4.06 -10.02
C VAL A 11 4.92 4.78 -11.05
N HIS A 12 4.28 3.99 -11.89
CA HIS A 12 3.29 4.40 -12.86
C HIS A 12 1.91 4.46 -12.20
N LEU A 13 1.32 5.65 -12.17
CA LEU A 13 0.00 5.90 -11.57
C LEU A 13 -1.15 5.80 -12.58
N GLY A 14 -0.84 5.85 -13.87
CA GLY A 14 -1.82 5.80 -14.95
C GLY A 14 -1.43 6.71 -16.12
N THR A 15 -2.37 6.91 -17.03
CA THR A 15 -2.20 7.79 -18.20
C THR A 15 -3.24 8.90 -18.14
N ALA A 16 -2.80 10.15 -18.23
CA ALA A 16 -3.63 11.33 -18.42
C ALA A 16 -3.64 11.73 -19.89
N ASP A 17 -4.45 12.72 -20.27
CA ASP A 17 -4.48 13.27 -21.64
C ASP A 17 -3.11 13.82 -22.07
N THR A 18 -2.29 14.23 -21.10
CA THR A 18 -0.91 14.72 -21.32
C THR A 18 0.13 13.60 -21.40
N GLY A 19 -0.28 12.34 -21.28
CA GLY A 19 0.60 11.17 -21.31
C GLY A 19 0.73 10.42 -19.97
N PRO A 20 1.75 9.54 -19.84
CA PRO A 20 1.93 8.73 -18.65
C PRO A 20 2.24 9.59 -17.42
N VAL A 21 1.66 9.21 -16.29
CA VAL A 21 1.88 9.85 -14.99
C VAL A 21 2.75 8.93 -14.13
N ASP A 22 4.06 9.18 -14.18
CA ASP A 22 5.05 8.45 -13.40
C ASP A 22 5.64 9.32 -12.29
N ARG A 23 5.90 8.73 -11.12
CA ARG A 23 6.52 9.42 -9.99
C ARG A 23 7.67 8.59 -9.40
N PRO A 24 8.76 9.21 -8.94
CA PRO A 24 9.74 8.52 -8.11
C PRO A 24 9.08 7.95 -6.84
N TRP A 25 9.52 6.79 -6.38
CA TRP A 25 9.00 6.19 -5.15
C TRP A 25 9.22 7.07 -3.89
N ASP A 26 10.27 7.89 -3.87
CA ASP A 26 10.57 8.80 -2.75
C ASP A 26 9.66 10.04 -2.71
N GLN A 27 8.88 10.28 -3.77
CA GLN A 27 7.85 11.32 -3.85
C GLN A 27 6.45 10.78 -3.52
N LEU A 28 6.29 9.46 -3.36
CA LEU A 28 5.03 8.79 -3.01
C LEU A 28 5.11 8.19 -1.60
N LEU A 29 4.83 9.04 -0.61
CA LEU A 29 4.84 8.68 0.81
C LEU A 29 3.53 8.04 1.24
N THR A 30 2.43 8.71 0.93
CA THR A 30 1.08 8.20 1.12
C THR A 30 0.31 8.45 -0.15
N LEU A 31 -0.18 7.39 -0.77
CA LEU A 31 -1.11 7.46 -1.89
C LEU A 31 -2.47 7.04 -1.41
N ALA A 32 -3.46 7.89 -1.65
CA ALA A 32 -4.83 7.52 -1.43
C ALA A 32 -5.54 7.48 -2.80
N ILE A 33 -6.37 6.47 -3.01
CA ILE A 33 -7.14 6.25 -4.24
C ILE A 33 -8.61 6.23 -3.86
N GLY A 34 -9.31 7.32 -4.19
CA GLY A 34 -10.74 7.48 -4.01
C GLY A 34 -11.52 7.22 -5.31
N GLY A 35 -12.74 6.71 -5.19
CA GLY A 35 -13.59 6.44 -6.35
C GLY A 35 -14.85 5.66 -6.02
N MET A 36 -15.85 5.73 -6.91
CA MET A 36 -17.10 4.98 -6.76
C MET A 36 -16.87 3.47 -6.83
N SER A 37 -17.84 2.68 -6.37
CA SER A 37 -17.81 1.23 -6.60
C SER A 37 -17.72 0.95 -8.11
N GLY A 38 -16.91 -0.04 -8.51
CA GLY A 38 -16.66 -0.36 -9.92
C GLY A 38 -15.75 0.63 -10.68
N SER A 39 -15.22 1.69 -10.05
CA SER A 39 -14.38 2.69 -10.75
C SER A 39 -12.93 2.26 -11.02
N GLY A 40 -12.58 0.99 -10.77
CA GLY A 40 -11.24 0.46 -11.01
C GLY A 40 -10.20 0.69 -9.91
N LYS A 41 -10.58 1.20 -8.73
CA LYS A 41 -9.65 1.42 -7.59
C LYS A 41 -8.78 0.21 -7.29
N THR A 42 -9.41 -0.95 -7.16
CA THR A 42 -8.74 -2.20 -6.81
C THR A 42 -7.78 -2.65 -7.90
N THR A 43 -8.10 -2.39 -9.18
CA THR A 43 -7.18 -2.66 -10.30
C THR A 43 -5.95 -1.74 -10.24
N VAL A 44 -6.13 -0.46 -9.94
CA VAL A 44 -5.00 0.47 -9.74
C VAL A 44 -4.17 0.05 -8.52
N GLY A 45 -4.82 -0.30 -7.40
CA GLY A 45 -4.15 -0.81 -6.21
C GLY A 45 -3.33 -2.08 -6.49
N ALA A 46 -3.88 -3.03 -7.25
CA ALA A 46 -3.17 -4.25 -7.65
C ALA A 46 -1.96 -3.92 -8.53
N SER A 47 -2.10 -3.01 -9.50
CA SER A 47 -0.98 -2.53 -10.32
C SER A 47 0.14 -1.94 -9.45
N ILE A 48 -0.20 -1.09 -8.48
CA ILE A 48 0.79 -0.47 -7.60
C ILE A 48 1.45 -1.48 -6.67
N ALA A 49 0.70 -2.47 -6.17
CA ALA A 49 1.26 -3.56 -5.35
C ALA A 49 2.27 -4.40 -6.15
N LEU A 50 1.95 -4.75 -7.40
CA LEU A 50 2.85 -5.49 -8.28
C LEU A 50 4.10 -4.67 -8.64
N GLN A 51 3.94 -3.37 -8.92
CA GLN A 51 5.07 -2.47 -9.15
C GLN A 51 5.95 -2.35 -7.89
N SER A 52 5.34 -2.29 -6.70
CA SER A 52 6.07 -2.28 -5.42
C SER A 52 6.89 -3.56 -5.23
N LEU A 53 6.29 -4.73 -5.47
CA LEU A 53 6.99 -6.01 -5.42
C LEU A 53 8.15 -6.07 -6.42
N ALA A 54 7.92 -5.62 -7.66
CA ALA A 54 8.96 -5.54 -8.69
C ALA A 54 10.11 -4.58 -8.32
N ALA A 55 9.81 -3.52 -7.58
CA ALA A 55 10.79 -2.59 -7.03
C ALA A 55 11.48 -3.09 -5.74
N GLY A 56 11.22 -4.34 -5.31
CA GLY A 56 11.85 -4.94 -4.13
C GLY A 56 11.25 -4.48 -2.80
N HIS A 57 10.03 -3.94 -2.81
CA HIS A 57 9.35 -3.53 -1.58
C HIS A 57 8.88 -4.76 -0.79
N ARG A 58 9.00 -4.68 0.53
CA ARG A 58 8.24 -5.52 1.46
C ARG A 58 6.79 -5.04 1.45
N VAL A 59 5.93 -5.74 0.71
CA VAL A 59 4.51 -5.39 0.60
C VAL A 59 3.71 -6.12 1.67
N VAL A 60 2.90 -5.36 2.41
CA VAL A 60 1.91 -5.85 3.37
C VAL A 60 0.53 -5.51 2.83
N LEU A 61 -0.36 -6.50 2.75
CA LEU A 61 -1.70 -6.33 2.22
C LEU A 61 -2.76 -6.52 3.30
N CYS A 62 -3.56 -5.50 3.53
CA CYS A 62 -4.75 -5.52 4.37
C CYS A 62 -5.98 -5.43 3.47
N ASP A 63 -6.78 -6.49 3.44
CA ASP A 63 -7.99 -6.58 2.62
C ASP A 63 -9.12 -7.25 3.41
N PRO A 64 -9.99 -6.46 4.08
CA PRO A 64 -11.12 -6.99 4.84
C PRO A 64 -12.23 -7.59 3.97
N HIS A 65 -12.07 -7.61 2.64
CA HIS A 65 -13.03 -8.12 1.65
C HIS A 65 -12.49 -9.29 0.81
N SER A 66 -11.47 -10.02 1.31
CA SER A 66 -10.79 -11.09 0.57
C SER A 66 -11.69 -12.21 0.00
N ALA A 67 -12.92 -12.37 0.50
CA ALA A 67 -13.90 -13.31 -0.02
C ALA A 67 -14.56 -12.88 -1.36
N ASP A 68 -14.36 -11.63 -1.79
CA ASP A 68 -14.81 -11.13 -3.09
C ASP A 68 -13.76 -11.45 -4.17
N GLU A 69 -14.18 -12.04 -5.28
CA GLU A 69 -13.30 -12.34 -6.43
C GLU A 69 -12.69 -11.08 -7.06
N GLN A 70 -13.29 -9.91 -6.83
CA GLN A 70 -12.77 -8.62 -7.28
C GLN A 70 -11.90 -7.92 -6.24
N SER A 71 -11.71 -8.51 -5.06
CA SER A 71 -10.87 -7.98 -3.98
C SER A 71 -9.41 -7.79 -4.43
N LEU A 72 -8.69 -6.92 -3.72
CA LEU A 72 -7.27 -6.72 -3.97
C LEU A 72 -6.48 -8.01 -3.73
N ALA A 73 -6.86 -8.75 -2.68
CA ALA A 73 -6.32 -10.06 -2.35
C ALA A 73 -6.50 -11.06 -3.49
N ALA A 74 -7.72 -11.19 -4.03
CA ALA A 74 -8.00 -12.12 -5.13
C ALA A 74 -7.21 -11.77 -6.39
N LYS A 75 -7.17 -10.48 -6.77
CA LYS A 75 -6.38 -9.99 -7.92
C LYS A 75 -4.88 -10.25 -7.79
N LEU A 76 -4.37 -10.31 -6.55
CA LEU A 76 -2.97 -10.52 -6.25
C LEU A 76 -2.64 -11.97 -5.86
N ALA A 77 -3.58 -12.92 -5.98
CA ALA A 77 -3.36 -14.32 -5.59
C ALA A 77 -2.04 -14.93 -6.11
N PRO A 78 -1.66 -14.75 -7.39
CA PRO A 78 -0.38 -15.27 -7.90
C PRO A 78 0.86 -14.66 -7.21
N ALA A 79 0.73 -13.47 -6.64
CA ALA A 79 1.82 -12.74 -5.98
C ALA A 79 1.84 -12.92 -4.45
N HIS A 80 0.88 -13.65 -3.86
CA HIS A 80 0.84 -13.88 -2.40
C HIS A 80 2.16 -14.43 -1.83
N PRO A 81 2.87 -15.39 -2.46
CA PRO A 81 4.14 -15.88 -1.94
C PRO A 81 5.25 -14.82 -1.85
N MET A 82 5.10 -13.70 -2.56
CA MET A 82 6.06 -12.59 -2.57
C MET A 82 5.76 -11.52 -1.51
N LEU A 83 4.58 -11.58 -0.87
CA LEU A 83 4.22 -10.64 0.18
C LEU A 83 5.11 -10.85 1.40
N TRP A 84 5.40 -9.76 2.11
CA TRP A 84 6.20 -9.84 3.33
C TRP A 84 5.47 -10.59 4.46
N ARG A 85 4.14 -10.60 4.41
CA ARG A 85 3.25 -11.31 5.33
C ARG A 85 2.06 -11.88 4.57
N PRO A 86 1.40 -12.93 5.08
CA PRO A 86 0.10 -13.37 4.56
C PRO A 86 -0.88 -12.19 4.50
N VAL A 87 -1.80 -12.24 3.54
CA VAL A 87 -2.87 -11.24 3.41
C VAL A 87 -3.64 -11.16 4.72
N ALA A 88 -3.76 -9.94 5.26
CA ALA A 88 -4.52 -9.68 6.47
C ALA A 88 -5.99 -9.42 6.11
N THR A 89 -6.89 -10.27 6.59
CA THR A 89 -8.30 -10.29 6.19
C THR A 89 -9.27 -10.08 7.36
N THR A 90 -8.84 -10.44 8.56
CA THR A 90 -9.58 -10.20 9.80
C THR A 90 -9.08 -8.96 10.53
N GLU A 91 -9.90 -8.40 11.42
CA GLU A 91 -9.51 -7.23 12.22
C GLU A 91 -8.20 -7.47 13.00
N GLY A 92 -8.04 -8.63 13.63
CA GLY A 92 -6.83 -8.98 14.37
C GLY A 92 -5.59 -9.15 13.48
N GLU A 93 -5.76 -9.72 12.28
CA GLU A 93 -4.68 -9.81 11.30
C GLU A 93 -4.27 -8.44 10.77
N ILE A 94 -5.25 -7.56 10.48
CA ILE A 94 -5.00 -6.20 10.00
C ILE A 94 -4.30 -5.40 11.09
N HIS A 95 -4.76 -5.49 12.34
CA HIS A 95 -4.07 -4.89 13.48
C HIS A 95 -2.62 -5.36 13.55
N ALA A 96 -2.38 -6.68 13.52
CA ALA A 96 -1.03 -7.23 13.57
C ALA A 96 -0.18 -6.75 12.39
N ALA A 97 -0.75 -6.67 11.18
CA ALA A 97 -0.11 -6.15 9.97
C ALA A 97 0.33 -4.69 10.12
N VAL A 98 -0.59 -3.83 10.55
CA VAL A 98 -0.36 -2.39 10.79
C VAL A 98 0.72 -2.19 11.87
N THR A 99 0.61 -2.89 13.01
CA THR A 99 1.61 -2.81 14.09
C THR A 99 3.00 -3.26 13.65
N ALA A 100 3.12 -4.22 12.74
CA ALA A 100 4.43 -4.62 12.22
C ALA A 100 5.07 -3.52 11.35
N VAL A 101 4.27 -2.82 10.53
CA VAL A 101 4.76 -1.69 9.73
C VAL A 101 5.12 -0.51 10.64
N GLU A 102 4.31 -0.23 11.66
CA GLU A 102 4.59 0.78 12.68
C GLU A 102 5.89 0.48 13.43
N ARG A 103 6.11 -0.79 13.81
CA ARG A 103 7.37 -1.23 14.43
C ARG A 103 8.57 -0.97 13.52
N VAL A 104 8.47 -1.27 12.22
CA VAL A 104 9.54 -0.96 11.26
C VAL A 104 9.82 0.54 11.23
N LEU A 105 8.78 1.36 11.11
CA LEU A 105 8.93 2.82 11.09
C LEU A 105 9.65 3.31 12.36
N ARG A 106 9.16 2.91 13.53
CA ARG A 106 9.73 3.26 14.83
C ARG A 106 11.18 2.79 14.98
N ASP A 107 11.45 1.50 14.73
CA ASP A 107 12.78 0.92 14.91
C ASP A 107 13.81 1.58 13.98
N ARG A 108 13.41 2.01 12.77
CA ARG A 108 14.27 2.79 11.86
C ARG A 108 14.49 4.22 12.32
N ALA A 109 13.46 4.88 12.85
CA ALA A 109 13.55 6.24 13.40
C ALA A 109 14.55 6.32 14.55
N GLU A 110 14.53 5.31 15.43
CA GLU A 110 15.41 5.21 16.60
C GLU A 110 16.77 4.56 16.29
N GLY A 111 17.05 4.24 15.02
CA GLY A 111 18.32 3.65 14.60
C GLY A 111 18.55 2.20 15.05
N ARG A 112 17.52 1.52 15.56
CA ARG A 112 17.56 0.09 15.93
C ARG A 112 17.47 -0.84 14.72
N ASP A 113 16.86 -0.37 13.64
CA ASP A 113 16.86 -1.02 12.33
C ASP A 113 17.60 -0.14 11.31
N THR A 114 18.70 -0.67 10.76
CA THR A 114 19.51 -0.01 9.72
C THR A 114 19.12 -0.46 8.31
N ASP A 115 18.27 -1.48 8.17
CA ASP A 115 17.74 -1.90 6.89
C ASP A 115 16.88 -0.78 6.29
N ARG A 116 17.08 -0.48 5.01
CA ARG A 116 16.35 0.54 4.26
C ARG A 116 15.54 -0.05 3.12
N SER A 117 15.38 -1.37 3.09
CA SER A 117 14.46 -2.05 2.17
C SER A 117 13.08 -1.40 2.26
N PRO A 118 12.52 -0.91 1.15
CA PRO A 118 11.25 -0.20 1.15
C PRO A 118 10.11 -1.05 1.71
N VAL A 119 9.23 -0.48 2.53
CA VAL A 119 8.02 -1.14 3.04
C VAL A 119 6.79 -0.42 2.51
N THR A 120 5.84 -1.16 1.95
CA THR A 120 4.57 -0.61 1.44
C THR A 120 3.40 -1.30 2.10
N LEU A 121 2.63 -0.55 2.87
CA LEU A 121 1.35 -1.00 3.40
C LEU A 121 0.25 -0.69 2.38
N MET A 122 -0.48 -1.72 1.96
CA MET A 122 -1.68 -1.60 1.15
C MET A 122 -2.90 -1.80 2.06
N VAL A 123 -3.85 -0.88 2.07
CA VAL A 123 -5.12 -1.03 2.79
C VAL A 123 -6.27 -0.87 1.81
N ASP A 124 -6.98 -1.96 1.52
CA ASP A 124 -8.23 -1.92 0.77
C ASP A 124 -9.40 -1.52 1.68
N GLU A 125 -10.40 -0.87 1.10
CA GLU A 125 -11.61 -0.40 1.77
C GLU A 125 -11.33 0.36 3.10
N LEU A 126 -10.38 1.30 3.04
CA LEU A 126 -10.00 2.17 4.15
C LEU A 126 -11.23 2.85 4.78
N SER A 127 -12.19 3.28 3.97
CA SER A 127 -13.40 3.96 4.44
C SER A 127 -14.21 3.13 5.43
N LYS A 128 -14.27 1.80 5.27
CA LYS A 128 -14.89 0.89 6.23
C LYS A 128 -13.99 0.68 7.45
N THR A 129 -12.70 0.47 7.23
CA THR A 129 -11.73 0.24 8.31
C THR A 129 -11.65 1.41 9.29
N MET A 130 -11.74 2.65 8.78
CA MET A 130 -11.76 3.88 9.58
C MET A 130 -13.06 4.12 10.37
N ARG A 131 -14.13 3.35 10.13
CA ARG A 131 -15.36 3.37 10.96
C ARG A 131 -15.35 2.33 12.06
N GLY A 132 -14.34 1.47 12.10
CA GLY A 132 -14.22 0.37 13.04
C GLY A 132 -13.17 0.60 14.14
N PRO A 133 -12.90 -0.44 14.95
CA PRO A 133 -11.95 -0.39 16.07
C PRO A 133 -10.50 -0.05 15.65
N LEU A 134 -10.13 -0.31 14.39
CA LEU A 134 -8.79 -0.09 13.87
C LEU A 134 -8.50 1.37 13.46
N ALA A 135 -9.49 2.26 13.52
CA ALA A 135 -9.36 3.62 13.03
C ALA A 135 -8.20 4.38 13.69
N ALA A 136 -8.08 4.28 15.01
CA ALA A 136 -7.00 4.94 15.77
C ALA A 136 -5.61 4.38 15.40
N THR A 137 -5.49 3.05 15.32
CA THR A 137 -4.23 2.38 14.95
C THR A 137 -3.77 2.78 13.55
N ILE A 138 -4.69 2.80 12.57
CA ILE A 138 -4.36 3.19 11.20
C ILE A 138 -4.03 4.69 11.12
N ALA A 139 -4.79 5.55 11.79
CA ALA A 139 -4.52 6.98 11.83
C ALA A 139 -3.11 7.28 12.39
N ALA A 140 -2.75 6.65 13.51
CA ALA A 140 -1.43 6.82 14.13
C ALA A 140 -0.29 6.38 13.18
N LEU A 141 -0.44 5.24 12.49
CA LEU A 141 0.54 4.81 11.50
C LEU A 141 0.64 5.80 10.34
N LEU A 142 -0.49 6.25 9.80
CA LEU A 142 -0.52 7.18 8.66
C LEU A 142 0.11 8.53 9.01
N GLU A 143 -0.09 9.02 10.23
CA GLU A 143 0.58 10.21 10.74
C GLU A 143 2.09 10.02 10.79
N GLY A 144 2.57 8.90 11.34
CA GLY A 144 4.00 8.57 11.37
C GLY A 144 4.61 8.46 9.97
N VAL A 145 3.92 7.81 9.03
CA VAL A 145 4.34 7.70 7.63
C VAL A 145 4.39 9.08 6.96
N ALA A 146 3.42 9.96 7.23
CA ALA A 146 3.41 11.31 6.68
C ALA A 146 4.59 12.16 7.19
N GLN A 147 5.00 11.99 8.44
CA GLN A 147 6.09 12.76 9.05
C GLN A 147 7.48 12.24 8.66
N GLU A 148 7.69 10.91 8.73
CA GLU A 148 9.03 10.33 8.61
C GLU A 148 9.20 9.29 7.50
N GLY A 149 8.10 8.84 6.88
CA GLY A 149 8.08 7.72 5.93
C GLY A 149 9.08 7.87 4.78
N ARG A 150 9.30 9.10 4.29
CA ARG A 150 10.29 9.39 3.22
C ARG A 150 11.70 8.96 3.62
N LYS A 151 12.16 9.44 4.78
CA LYS A 151 13.50 9.20 5.29
C LYS A 151 13.69 7.72 5.64
N LEU A 152 12.61 7.07 6.07
CA LEU A 152 12.64 5.71 6.60
C LEU A 152 12.21 4.65 5.57
N SER A 153 11.93 5.04 4.33
CA SER A 153 11.49 4.16 3.24
C SER A 153 10.26 3.32 3.61
N VAL A 154 9.28 3.95 4.27
CA VAL A 154 7.98 3.38 4.62
C VAL A 154 6.90 4.21 3.96
N ARG A 155 5.93 3.56 3.30
CA ARG A 155 4.83 4.21 2.59
C ARG A 155 3.51 3.46 2.76
N ALA A 156 2.42 4.17 2.51
CA ALA A 156 1.07 3.62 2.55
C ALA A 156 0.30 3.89 1.25
N VAL A 157 -0.44 2.88 0.79
CA VAL A 157 -1.37 2.98 -0.34
C VAL A 157 -2.76 2.59 0.17
N LEU A 158 -3.70 3.51 0.02
CA LEU A 158 -5.00 3.47 0.68
C LEU A 158 -6.10 3.50 -0.37
N LEU A 159 -6.95 2.48 -0.40
CA LEU A 159 -8.12 2.44 -1.29
C LEU A 159 -9.36 2.76 -0.46
N GLY A 160 -10.15 3.75 -0.88
CA GLY A 160 -11.36 4.12 -0.15
C GLY A 160 -12.51 4.49 -1.07
N GLN A 161 -13.73 4.37 -0.57
CA GLN A 161 -14.92 4.91 -1.21
C GLN A 161 -15.16 6.36 -0.76
N ARG A 162 -15.55 7.21 -1.73
CA ARG A 162 -16.01 8.61 -1.59
C ARG A 162 -15.36 9.41 -0.44
N TRP A 163 -14.48 10.36 -0.80
CA TRP A 163 -14.08 11.46 0.10
C TRP A 163 -14.95 12.68 -0.21
N SER A 164 -16.22 12.60 0.17
CA SER A 164 -17.19 13.69 0.07
C SER A 164 -18.22 13.54 1.18
#